data_AF-A0A6B0XC88-F1
#
_entry.id   AF-A0A6B0XC88-F1
#
_cell.length_a   1.000
_cell.length_b   1.000
_cell.length_c   1.000
_cell.angle_alpha   90.00
_cell.angle_beta   90.00
_cell.angle_gamma   90.00
#
_symmetry.space_group_name_H-M   'P 1'
#
loop_
_entity.id
_entity.type
_entity.pdbx_description
1 polymer ?
#
loop_
_entity_poly.entity_id
_entity_poly.type
_entity_poly.pdbx_seq_one_letter_code
_entity_poly.pdbx_strand_id
1 'polypeptide(L)'
;MTIRDPIQPLDQFHAGEAAALGLALDENLWLLVNEQRALRFARQRGLKALTVPEFTVYLYEIGVLSWHSVHDKLDRIAANTGKALMDTARQAVQSLAESQGDL
;
A
#
# COMPACT_ATOMS: atom_id res chain seq x y z
N MET A 1 13.45 15.32 14.61
CA MET A 1 12.16 14.86 14.08
C MET A 1 11.34 14.41 15.27
N THR A 2 10.36 15.20 15.69
CA THR A 2 9.56 14.91 16.89
C THR A 2 8.37 14.07 16.45
N ILE A 3 8.27 12.83 16.95
CA ILE A 3 7.07 12.01 16.76
C ILE A 3 5.94 12.74 17.50
N ARG A 4 4.93 13.21 16.77
CA ARG A 4 3.73 13.82 17.36
C ARG A 4 2.72 12.72 17.63
N ASP A 5 2.16 12.72 18.83
CA ASP A 5 1.08 11.81 19.18
C ASP A 5 -0.22 12.23 18.46
N PRO A 6 -1.01 11.26 17.99
CA PRO A 6 -2.25 11.52 17.26
C PRO A 6 -3.31 12.16 18.17
N ILE A 7 -4.13 13.07 17.62
CA ILE A 7 -5.16 13.81 18.37
C ILE A 7 -6.25 12.86 18.92
N GLN A 8 -6.52 11.75 18.23
CA GLN A 8 -7.39 10.68 18.73
C GLN A 8 -6.60 9.38 18.93
N PRO A 9 -6.60 8.80 20.16
CA PRO A 9 -6.04 7.48 20.37
C PRO A 9 -6.88 6.44 19.61
N LEU A 10 -6.19 5.61 18.83
CA LEU A 10 -6.80 4.46 18.15
C LEU A 10 -6.45 3.19 18.93
N ASP A 11 -7.15 2.97 20.04
CA ASP A 11 -6.85 1.90 21.03
C ASP A 11 -6.86 0.48 20.45
N GLN A 12 -7.39 0.29 19.25
CA GLN A 12 -7.43 -0.99 18.53
C GLN A 12 -6.14 -1.31 17.72
N PHE A 13 -5.17 -0.39 17.68
CA PHE A 13 -3.92 -0.53 16.95
C PHE A 13 -2.70 -0.37 17.88
N HIS A 14 -1.57 -0.95 17.49
CA HIS A 14 -0.33 -0.74 18.24
C HIS A 14 0.14 0.71 18.13
N ALA A 15 0.95 1.19 19.09
CA ALA A 15 1.33 2.60 19.20
C ALA A 15 1.87 3.21 17.88
N GLY A 16 2.70 2.47 17.14
CA GLY A 16 3.23 2.93 15.86
C GLY A 16 2.18 3.04 14.74
N GLU A 17 1.24 2.09 14.68
CA GLU A 17 0.13 2.10 13.72
C GLU A 17 -0.84 3.24 14.04
N ALA A 18 -1.18 3.42 15.33
CA ALA A 18 -2.05 4.49 15.80
C ALA A 18 -1.46 5.87 15.47
N ALA A 19 -0.16 6.07 15.71
CA ALA A 19 0.53 7.31 15.38
C ALA A 19 0.53 7.60 13.87
N ALA A 20 0.84 6.59 13.04
CA ALA A 20 0.82 6.75 11.59
C ALA A 20 -0.58 7.10 11.06
N LEU A 21 -1.62 6.40 11.54
CA LEU A 21 -3.01 6.65 11.16
C LEU A 21 -3.49 8.03 11.57
N GLY A 22 -3.16 8.48 12.79
CA GLY A 22 -3.55 9.81 13.23
C GLY A 22 -2.79 10.93 12.52
N LEU A 23 -1.50 10.76 12.24
CA LEU A 23 -0.76 11.73 11.43
C LEU A 23 -1.36 11.86 10.02
N ALA A 24 -1.76 10.75 9.41
CA ALA A 24 -2.42 10.80 8.09
C ALA A 24 -3.81 11.44 8.12
N LEU A 25 -4.55 11.31 9.22
CA LEU A 25 -5.82 12.03 9.43
C LEU A 25 -5.58 13.55 9.51
N ASP A 26 -4.57 13.96 10.27
CA ASP A 26 -4.29 15.36 10.53
C ASP A 26 -3.70 16.07 9.31
N GLU A 27 -2.85 15.39 8.53
CA GLU A 27 -2.07 15.99 7.44
C GLU A 27 -2.51 15.55 6.03
N ASN A 28 -3.56 14.73 5.90
CA ASN A 28 -4.08 14.23 4.61
C ASN A 28 -3.02 13.52 3.74
N LEU A 29 -2.15 12.75 4.41
CA LEU A 29 -1.06 12.00 3.79
C LEU A 29 -1.53 10.64 3.23
N TRP A 30 -0.80 10.12 2.24
CA TRP A 30 -0.97 8.75 1.79
C TRP A 30 -0.32 7.78 2.79
N LEU A 31 -1.07 6.76 3.18
CA LEU A 31 -0.59 5.68 4.04
C LEU A 31 -0.23 4.45 3.20
N LEU A 32 1.00 3.97 3.35
CA LEU A 32 1.38 2.65 2.90
C LEU A 32 1.14 1.64 4.02
N VAL A 33 0.09 0.82 3.88
CA VAL A 33 -0.39 -0.08 4.93
C VAL A 33 -0.28 -1.52 4.46
N ASN A 34 0.49 -2.33 5.18
CA ASN A 34 0.64 -3.75 4.85
C ASN A 34 -0.39 -4.65 5.58
N GLU A 35 -0.97 -4.19 6.68
CA GLU A 35 -1.90 -4.96 7.51
C GLU A 35 -3.37 -4.69 7.09
N GLN A 36 -4.17 -5.75 6.94
CA GLN A 36 -5.52 -5.65 6.37
C GLN A 36 -6.51 -4.89 7.26
N ARG A 37 -6.44 -5.07 8.58
CA ARG A 37 -7.34 -4.37 9.52
C ARG A 37 -7.07 -2.87 9.50
N ALA A 38 -5.80 -2.45 9.48
CA ALA A 38 -5.40 -1.05 9.34
C ALA A 38 -5.82 -0.47 7.99
N LEU A 39 -5.67 -1.22 6.88
CA LEU A 39 -6.13 -0.78 5.56
C LEU A 39 -7.65 -0.57 5.52
N ARG A 40 -8.42 -1.53 6.04
CA ARG A 40 -9.90 -1.41 6.11
C ARG A 40 -10.32 -0.20 6.92
N PHE A 41 -9.69 0.00 8.09
CA PHE A 41 -9.96 1.16 8.93
C PHE A 41 -9.66 2.47 8.19
N ALA A 42 -8.48 2.58 7.57
CA ALA A 42 -8.08 3.77 6.83
C ALA A 42 -9.08 4.10 5.71
N ARG A 43 -9.46 3.11 4.89
CA ARG A 43 -10.44 3.28 3.81
C ARG A 43 -11.83 3.68 4.33
N GLN A 44 -12.30 3.07 5.42
CA GLN A 44 -13.57 3.44 6.05
C GLN A 44 -13.58 4.87 6.60
N ARG A 45 -12.42 5.42 6.96
CA ARG A 45 -12.26 6.81 7.40
C ARG A 45 -11.97 7.80 6.27
N GLY A 46 -12.02 7.35 5.01
CA GLY A 46 -11.73 8.18 3.85
C GLY A 46 -10.26 8.57 3.72
N LEU A 47 -9.36 7.89 4.43
CA LEU A 47 -7.93 8.11 4.29
C LEU A 47 -7.43 7.56 2.96
N LYS A 48 -6.45 8.25 2.39
CA LYS A 48 -5.70 7.79 1.23
C LYS A 48 -4.77 6.66 1.69
N ALA A 49 -5.12 5.42 1.40
CA ALA A 49 -4.35 4.26 1.84
C ALA A 49 -4.11 3.27 0.69
N LEU A 50 -2.85 2.88 0.54
CA LEU A 50 -2.35 1.93 -0.44
C LEU A 50 -1.68 0.76 0.28
N THR A 51 -1.73 -0.40 -0.35
CA THR A 51 -0.98 -1.59 0.06
C THR A 51 0.38 -1.65 -0.65
N VAL A 52 1.30 -2.47 -0.13
CA VAL A 52 2.61 -2.68 -0.78
C VAL A 52 2.48 -3.20 -2.23
N PRO A 53 1.59 -4.17 -2.54
CA PRO A 53 1.36 -4.57 -3.93
C PRO A 53 0.84 -3.42 -4.80
N GLU A 54 -0.17 -2.66 -4.34
CA GLU A 54 -0.72 -1.51 -5.09
C GLU A 54 0.37 -0.46 -5.38
N PHE A 55 1.20 -0.14 -4.40
CA PHE A 55 2.32 0.78 -4.60
C PHE A 55 3.38 0.20 -5.55
N THR A 56 3.62 -1.10 -5.51
CA THR A 56 4.53 -1.79 -6.45
C THR A 56 4.03 -1.70 -7.89
N VAL A 57 2.71 -1.84 -8.12
CA VAL A 57 2.09 -1.62 -9.44
C VAL A 57 2.27 -0.17 -9.90
N TYR A 58 2.02 0.80 -9.02
CA TYR A 58 2.20 2.22 -9.33
C TYR A 58 3.65 2.54 -9.75
N LEU A 59 4.65 1.99 -9.05
CA LEU A 59 6.06 2.19 -9.42
C LEU A 59 6.40 1.61 -10.80
N TYR A 60 5.73 0.54 -11.23
CA TYR A 60 5.85 0.05 -12.60
C TYR A 60 5.19 1.00 -13.60
N GLU A 61 3.96 1.44 -13.32
CA GLU A 61 3.22 2.38 -14.16
C GLU A 61 4.01 3.66 -14.48
N ILE A 62 4.70 4.22 -13.48
CA ILE A 62 5.53 5.44 -13.66
C ILE A 62 6.96 5.16 -14.15
N GLY A 63 7.28 3.92 -14.51
CA GLY A 63 8.59 3.53 -15.07
C GLY A 63 9.75 3.48 -14.07
N VAL A 64 9.48 3.51 -12.76
CA VAL A 64 10.51 3.32 -11.73
C VAL A 64 10.94 1.86 -11.64
N LEU A 65 10.02 0.94 -11.90
CA LEU A 65 10.31 -0.49 -12.02
C LEU A 65 10.17 -0.91 -13.47
N SER A 66 11.02 -1.85 -13.90
CA SER A 66 10.81 -2.60 -15.14
C SER A 66 9.82 -3.75 -14.91
N TRP A 67 9.29 -4.32 -16.00
CA TRP A 67 8.46 -5.53 -15.99
C TRP A 67 9.05 -6.65 -15.12
N HIS A 68 10.32 -7.01 -15.35
CA HIS A 68 10.99 -8.04 -14.54
C HIS A 68 11.10 -7.64 -13.06
N SER A 69 11.43 -6.38 -12.78
CA SER A 69 11.62 -5.89 -11.40
C SER A 69 10.32 -5.86 -10.60
N VAL A 70 9.19 -5.55 -11.24
CA VAL A 70 7.89 -5.52 -10.56
C VAL A 70 7.45 -6.94 -10.19
N HIS A 71 7.64 -7.92 -11.07
CA HIS A 71 7.36 -9.32 -10.78
C HIS A 71 8.22 -9.86 -9.62
N ASP A 72 9.54 -9.62 -9.65
CA ASP A 72 10.44 -10.03 -8.58
C ASP A 72 10.03 -9.44 -7.21
N LYS A 73 9.59 -8.18 -7.19
CA LYS A 73 9.12 -7.52 -5.96
C LYS A 73 7.81 -8.11 -5.46
N LEU A 74 6.85 -8.34 -6.35
CA LEU A 74 5.59 -8.98 -6.02
C LEU A 74 5.82 -10.40 -5.46
N ASP A 75 6.74 -11.17 -6.04
CA ASP A 75 7.07 -12.51 -5.56
C ASP A 75 7.66 -12.50 -4.14
N ARG A 76 8.54 -11.54 -3.83
CA ARG A 76 9.15 -11.40 -2.48
C ARG A 76 8.14 -11.06 -1.39
N ILE A 77 7.08 -10.32 -1.71
CA ILE A 77 6.06 -9.91 -0.72
C ILE A 77 4.88 -10.89 -0.67
N ALA A 78 4.78 -11.83 -1.61
CA ALA A 78 3.65 -12.74 -1.74
C ALA A 78 3.39 -13.57 -0.47
N ALA A 79 4.46 -14.02 0.21
CA ALA A 79 4.35 -14.85 1.41
C ALA A 79 3.63 -14.15 2.58
N ASN A 80 3.72 -12.82 2.64
CA ASN A 80 3.17 -12.01 3.74
C ASN A 80 1.96 -11.17 3.32
N THR A 81 1.43 -11.41 2.11
CA THR A 81 0.35 -10.65 1.53
C THR A 81 -0.82 -11.57 1.20
N GLY A 82 -2.05 -11.12 1.49
CA GLY A 82 -3.24 -11.91 1.17
C GLY A 82 -3.35 -12.22 -0.32
N LYS A 83 -3.68 -13.47 -0.65
CA LYS A 83 -3.75 -13.98 -2.03
C LYS A 83 -4.57 -13.07 -2.97
N ALA A 84 -5.75 -12.62 -2.53
CA ALA A 84 -6.61 -11.77 -3.36
C ALA A 84 -5.95 -10.42 -3.75
N LEU A 85 -5.17 -9.81 -2.85
CA LEU A 85 -4.43 -8.58 -3.16
C LEU A 85 -3.30 -8.85 -4.15
N MET A 86 -2.60 -9.98 -4.00
CA MET A 86 -1.56 -10.41 -4.93
C MET A 86 -2.11 -10.68 -6.33
N ASP A 87 -3.23 -11.40 -6.42
CA ASP A 87 -3.88 -11.71 -7.70
C ASP A 87 -4.31 -10.42 -8.41
N THR A 88 -4.90 -9.47 -7.66
CA THR A 88 -5.29 -8.15 -8.19
C THR A 88 -4.08 -7.36 -8.69
N ALA A 89 -2.98 -7.32 -7.92
CA ALA A 89 -1.78 -6.59 -8.29
C ALA A 89 -1.10 -7.19 -9.53
N ARG A 90 -1.03 -8.52 -9.63
CA ARG A 90 -0.47 -9.21 -10.81
C ARG A 90 -1.29 -8.95 -12.05
N GLN A 91 -2.62 -9.00 -11.93
CA GLN A 91 -3.51 -8.70 -13.04
C GLN A 91 -3.35 -7.25 -13.50
N ALA A 92 -3.25 -6.30 -12.58
CA ALA A 92 -3.03 -4.90 -12.91
C ALA A 92 -1.69 -4.68 -13.64
N VAL A 93 -0.61 -5.31 -13.17
CA VAL A 93 0.71 -5.24 -13.84
C VAL A 93 0.64 -5.83 -15.24
N GLN A 94 0.01 -6.99 -15.43
CA GLN A 94 -0.19 -7.62 -16.74
C GLN A 94 -0.92 -6.68 -17.70
N SER A 95 -2.06 -6.12 -17.28
CA SER A 95 -2.83 -5.20 -18.13
C SER A 95 -2.07 -3.92 -18.46
N LEU A 96 -1.27 -3.40 -17.52
CA LEU A 96 -0.40 -2.24 -17.78
C LEU A 96 0.67 -2.56 -18.81
N ALA A 97 1.33 -3.71 -18.71
CA ALA A 97 2.37 -4.11 -19.65
C ALA A 97 1.86 -4.31 -21.07
N GLU A 98 0.67 -4.92 -21.21
CA GLU A 98 -0.02 -5.02 -22.51
C GLU A 98 -0.29 -3.63 -23.09
N SER A 99 -0.70 -2.66 -22.26
CA SER A 99 -0.96 -1.29 -22.71
C SER A 99 0.30 -0.48 -23.05
N GLN A 100 1.42 -0.80 -22.42
CA GLN A 100 2.71 -0.12 -22.59
C GLN A 100 3.57 -0.75 -23.70
N GLY A 101 3.20 -1.94 -24.19
CA GLY A 101 3.97 -2.67 -25.22
C GLY A 101 5.19 -3.41 -24.68
N ASP A 102 5.19 -3.71 -23.38
CA ASP A 102 6.23 -4.49 -22.70
C ASP A 102 6.06 -6.01 -22.87
N LEU A 103 4.93 -6.43 -23.48
CA LEU A 103 4.53 -7.82 -23.76
C LEU A 103 4.32 -8.09 -25.25
#